data_AF-A0A084G7H1-F1
#
_entry.id   AF-A0A084G7H1-F1
#
_cell.length_a   1.000
_cell.length_b   1.000
_cell.length_c   1.000
_cell.angle_alpha   90.00
_cell.angle_beta   90.00
_cell.angle_gamma   90.00
#
_symmetry.space_group_name_H-M   'P 1'
#
loop_
_entity.id
_entity.type
_entity.pdbx_description
1 polymer ?
#
loop_
_entity_poly.entity_id
_entity_poly.type
_entity_poly.pdbx_seq_one_letter_code
_entity_poly.pdbx_strand_id
1 'polypeptide(L)'
;MANHVPSSLPLIAPMALEFEEFSCMGADGSIRLRNISEDDRRALDIYLSGHFNVAIVDYSEPRVGSWGVAQIEDPAIVEALKERTIPPDDVILFLADHVFPDCEALSFMWKALVVELPKTSDEEFAARFESCPGRIEGVDQFLQYHNGPLPNMERRRRIASPNGAVLDKLVADKTDYL
;
A
#
# COMPACT_ATOMS: atom_id res chain seq x y z
N MET A 1 37.80 -11.32 44.01
CA MET A 1 36.44 -11.87 44.16
C MET A 1 35.73 -11.66 42.83
N ALA A 2 35.60 -12.73 42.04
CA ALA A 2 34.99 -12.67 40.71
C ALA A 2 33.47 -12.91 40.85
N ASN A 3 32.66 -11.98 40.35
CA ASN A 3 31.22 -12.12 40.31
C ASN A 3 30.84 -13.04 39.16
N HIS A 4 30.27 -14.19 39.52
CA HIS A 4 29.70 -15.18 38.62
C HIS A 4 28.34 -14.65 38.14
N VAL A 5 28.21 -14.32 36.87
CA VAL A 5 26.91 -14.06 36.23
C VAL A 5 26.42 -15.39 35.69
N PRO A 6 25.30 -15.96 36.19
CA PRO A 6 24.71 -17.14 35.57
C PRO A 6 23.99 -16.71 34.28
N SER A 7 24.66 -16.90 33.16
CA SER A 7 24.06 -16.80 31.83
C SER A 7 23.45 -18.14 31.45
N SER A 8 22.18 -18.33 31.78
CA SER A 8 21.35 -19.33 31.12
C SER A 8 19.91 -18.79 31.08
N LEU A 9 19.64 -17.93 30.10
CA LEU A 9 18.27 -17.78 29.63
C LEU A 9 17.81 -19.14 29.08
N PRO A 10 16.62 -19.61 29.44
CA PRO A 10 16.14 -20.89 28.95
C PRO A 10 16.09 -20.86 27.42
N LEU A 11 16.67 -21.89 26.79
CA LEU A 11 16.45 -22.21 25.39
C LEU A 11 14.96 -22.48 25.24
N ILE A 12 14.21 -21.50 24.76
CA ILE A 12 12.85 -21.68 24.29
C ILE A 12 12.97 -22.67 23.13
N ALA A 13 12.48 -23.89 23.33
CA ALA A 13 12.40 -24.88 22.27
C ALA A 13 11.67 -24.23 21.09
N PRO A 14 12.15 -24.38 19.84
CA PRO A 14 11.44 -23.87 18.69
C PRO A 14 10.10 -24.60 18.63
N MET A 15 9.04 -23.99 19.18
CA MET A 15 7.70 -24.38 18.81
C MET A 15 7.64 -24.14 17.31
N ALA A 16 7.52 -25.21 16.54
CA ALA A 16 7.04 -25.08 15.18
C ALA A 16 5.68 -24.41 15.30
N LEU A 17 5.63 -23.10 15.00
CA LEU A 17 4.36 -22.41 14.82
C LEU A 17 3.73 -23.06 13.60
N GLU A 18 2.71 -23.88 13.83
CA GLU A 18 1.80 -24.35 12.79
C GLU A 18 1.13 -23.08 12.24
N PHE A 19 1.56 -22.62 11.06
CA PHE A 19 1.14 -21.34 10.47
C PHE A 19 -0.36 -21.25 10.15
N GLU A 20 -1.15 -22.31 10.40
CA GLU A 20 -2.61 -22.25 10.37
C GLU A 20 -3.18 -21.23 11.37
N GLU A 21 -2.48 -20.95 12.48
CA GLU A 21 -2.93 -20.01 13.52
C GLU A 21 -2.85 -18.52 13.12
N PHE A 22 -2.14 -18.18 12.03
CA PHE A 22 -2.07 -16.81 11.49
C PHE A 22 -2.82 -16.65 10.18
N SER A 23 -3.75 -17.55 9.90
CA SER A 23 -4.63 -17.41 8.75
C SER A 23 -5.66 -16.31 9.04
N CYS A 24 -5.74 -15.32 8.14
CA CYS A 24 -6.89 -14.40 8.11
C CYS A 24 -8.17 -15.13 7.70
N MET A 25 -8.10 -16.40 7.29
CA MET A 25 -9.23 -17.22 6.85
C MET A 25 -9.76 -18.05 8.02
N GLY A 26 -11.00 -17.77 8.43
CA GLY A 26 -11.71 -18.59 9.41
C GLY A 26 -12.05 -19.98 8.86
N ALA A 27 -12.47 -20.90 9.74
CA ALA A 27 -12.85 -22.26 9.37
C ALA A 27 -14.04 -22.35 8.38
N ASP A 28 -14.78 -21.25 8.20
CA ASP A 28 -15.86 -21.09 7.22
C ASP A 28 -15.39 -20.52 5.87
N GLY A 29 -14.08 -20.31 5.69
CA GLY A 29 -13.49 -19.70 4.50
C GLY A 29 -13.60 -18.17 4.46
N SER A 30 -14.16 -17.52 5.49
CA SER A 30 -14.30 -16.07 5.52
C SER A 30 -12.99 -15.38 5.94
N ILE A 31 -12.63 -14.29 5.27
CA ILE A 31 -11.47 -13.47 5.63
C ILE A 31 -11.88 -12.52 6.76
N ARG A 32 -11.24 -12.61 7.93
CA ARG A 32 -11.55 -11.77 9.10
C ARG A 32 -10.28 -11.25 9.78
N LEU A 33 -10.20 -9.94 9.97
CA LEU A 33 -9.18 -9.24 10.78
C LEU A 33 -9.18 -9.64 12.28
N ARG A 34 -10.27 -10.24 12.76
CA ARG A 34 -10.65 -10.31 14.19
C ARG A 34 -10.32 -11.62 14.91
N ASN A 35 -9.59 -12.54 14.30
CA ASN A 35 -9.29 -13.84 14.94
C ASN A 35 -7.87 -13.96 15.51
N ILE A 36 -7.01 -12.95 15.32
CA ILE A 36 -5.68 -12.93 15.94
C ILE A 36 -5.78 -12.03 17.18
N SER A 37 -5.61 -12.63 18.36
CA SER A 37 -5.62 -11.86 19.62
C SER A 37 -4.43 -10.89 19.67
N GLU A 38 -4.50 -9.87 20.53
CA GLU A 38 -3.34 -8.97 20.72
C GLU A 38 -2.09 -9.73 21.18
N ASP A 39 -2.27 -10.79 21.98
CA ASP A 39 -1.19 -11.65 22.43
C ASP A 39 -0.55 -12.42 21.27
N ASP A 40 -1.36 -12.93 20.32
CA ASP A 40 -0.87 -13.63 19.14
C ASP A 40 -0.16 -12.68 18.16
N ARG A 41 -0.67 -11.43 18.00
CA ARG A 41 0.03 -10.39 17.22
C ARG A 41 1.40 -10.08 17.82
N ARG A 42 1.45 -9.87 19.14
CA ARG A 42 2.70 -9.61 19.84
C ARG A 42 3.67 -10.78 19.75
N ALA A 43 3.17 -12.02 19.84
CA ALA A 43 4.00 -13.22 19.69
C ALA A 43 4.60 -13.31 18.28
N LEU A 44 3.81 -13.01 17.24
CA LEU A 44 4.27 -12.97 15.85
C LEU A 44 5.33 -11.88 15.64
N ASP A 45 5.12 -10.67 16.17
CA ASP A 45 6.10 -9.58 16.07
C ASP A 45 7.44 -9.94 16.70
N ILE A 46 7.42 -10.53 17.91
CA ILE A 46 8.63 -10.98 18.60
C ILE A 46 9.35 -12.06 17.78
N TYR A 47 8.60 -13.02 17.23
CA TYR A 47 9.16 -14.09 16.41
C TYR A 47 9.79 -13.53 15.14
N LEU A 48 9.07 -12.71 14.38
CA LEU A 48 9.57 -12.15 13.11
C LEU A 48 10.77 -11.22 13.31
N SER A 49 10.74 -10.40 14.35
CA SER A 49 11.87 -9.54 14.71
C SER A 49 13.09 -10.36 15.13
N GLY A 50 12.92 -11.35 16.02
CA GLY A 50 14.02 -12.16 16.54
C GLY A 50 14.65 -13.13 15.54
N HIS A 51 13.85 -13.66 14.60
CA HIS A 51 14.32 -14.67 13.64
C HIS A 51 14.71 -14.11 12.28
N PHE A 52 14.08 -13.01 11.84
CA PHE A 52 14.24 -12.47 10.49
C PHE A 52 14.69 -11.00 10.46
N ASN A 53 14.95 -10.39 11.62
CA ASN A 53 15.34 -8.98 11.75
C ASN A 53 14.29 -8.03 11.14
N VAL A 54 13.01 -8.39 11.23
CA VAL A 54 11.89 -7.55 10.80
C VAL A 54 11.67 -6.43 11.83
N ALA A 55 11.55 -5.20 11.33
CA ALA A 55 11.34 -4.02 12.17
C ALA A 55 9.86 -3.65 12.37
N ILE A 56 9.01 -3.97 11.37
CA ILE A 56 7.59 -3.64 11.35
C ILE A 56 6.86 -4.76 10.61
N VAL A 57 5.72 -5.18 11.16
CA VAL A 57 4.75 -6.10 10.51
C VAL A 57 3.48 -5.28 10.28
N ASP A 58 3.08 -5.16 9.02
CA ASP A 58 1.82 -4.50 8.67
C ASP A 58 0.74 -5.55 8.39
N TYR A 59 -0.45 -5.32 8.97
CA TYR A 59 -1.62 -6.18 8.84
C TYR A 59 -2.66 -5.44 8.00
N SER A 60 -2.42 -5.36 6.69
CA SER A 60 -3.43 -4.88 5.76
C SER A 60 -4.33 -6.04 5.35
N GLU A 61 -5.66 -5.87 5.45
CA GLU A 61 -6.56 -6.67 4.62
C GLU A 61 -6.08 -6.56 3.17
N PRO A 62 -6.07 -7.64 2.38
CA PRO A 62 -5.94 -7.49 0.94
C PRO A 62 -7.19 -6.75 0.45
N ARG A 63 -7.17 -5.42 0.51
CA ARG A 63 -8.17 -4.55 -0.14
C ARG A 63 -7.80 -4.48 -1.60
N VAL A 64 -7.93 -5.63 -2.26
CA VAL A 64 -8.07 -5.68 -3.70
C VAL A 64 -9.50 -5.17 -3.95
N GLY A 65 -9.67 -4.22 -4.88
CA GLY A 65 -11.01 -3.85 -5.39
C GLY A 65 -11.77 -5.09 -5.88
N SER A 66 -12.92 -4.91 -6.53
CA SER A 66 -13.46 -6.07 -7.26
C SER A 66 -12.38 -6.62 -8.19
N TRP A 67 -12.43 -7.93 -8.48
CA TRP A 67 -11.54 -8.57 -9.45
C TRP A 67 -11.65 -7.99 -10.88
N GLY A 68 -12.42 -6.91 -11.07
CA GLY A 68 -12.47 -6.10 -12.27
C GLY A 68 -11.07 -5.65 -12.69
N VAL A 69 -10.88 -5.66 -14.00
CA VAL A 69 -9.64 -5.27 -14.66
C VAL A 69 -9.96 -4.04 -15.50
N ALA A 70 -9.29 -2.93 -15.23
CA ALA A 70 -9.33 -1.79 -16.12
C ALA A 70 -8.52 -2.11 -17.38
N GLN A 71 -9.14 -1.95 -18.55
CA GLN A 71 -8.47 -2.11 -19.84
C GLN A 71 -8.10 -0.73 -20.37
N ILE A 72 -6.84 -0.58 -20.77
CA ILE A 72 -6.33 0.60 -21.46
C ILE A 72 -5.96 0.14 -22.87
N GLU A 73 -6.65 0.67 -23.87
CA GLU A 73 -6.45 0.27 -25.27
C GLU A 73 -5.15 0.82 -25.85
N ASP A 74 -4.68 1.97 -25.35
CA ASP A 74 -3.46 2.60 -25.82
C ASP A 74 -2.21 1.93 -25.22
N PRO A 75 -1.41 1.21 -26.03
CA PRO A 75 -0.22 0.51 -25.54
C PRO A 75 0.87 1.47 -25.05
N ALA A 76 0.90 2.72 -25.52
CA ALA A 76 1.88 3.71 -25.05
C ALA A 76 1.61 4.12 -23.60
N ILE A 77 0.33 4.27 -23.23
CA ILE A 77 -0.09 4.52 -21.84
C ILE A 77 0.28 3.33 -20.96
N VAL A 78 -0.01 2.11 -21.40
CA VAL A 78 0.33 0.89 -20.66
C VAL A 78 1.84 0.79 -20.44
N GLU A 79 2.64 1.04 -21.48
CA GLU A 79 4.10 0.97 -21.37
C GLU A 79 4.66 2.04 -20.42
N ALA A 80 4.17 3.28 -20.51
CA ALA A 80 4.56 4.36 -19.61
C ALA A 80 4.24 4.04 -18.14
N LEU A 81 3.19 3.25 -17.88
CA LEU A 81 2.85 2.80 -16.53
C LEU A 81 3.74 1.65 -16.04
N LYS A 82 4.29 0.82 -16.91
CA LYS A 82 5.23 -0.24 -16.49
C LYS A 82 6.57 0.29 -16.02
N GLU A 83 6.97 1.44 -16.56
CA GLU A 83 8.21 2.07 -16.15
C GLU A 83 8.15 2.37 -14.64
N ARG A 84 9.21 2.01 -13.90
CA ARG A 84 9.30 2.31 -12.46
C ARG A 84 9.68 3.78 -12.22
N THR A 85 9.08 4.67 -12.99
CA THR A 85 9.29 6.11 -13.03
C THR A 85 7.93 6.79 -12.82
N ILE A 86 7.95 8.10 -12.54
CA ILE A 86 6.71 8.88 -12.49
C ILE A 86 6.17 8.98 -13.92
N PRO A 87 4.93 8.55 -14.19
CA PRO A 87 4.38 8.66 -15.53
C PRO A 87 4.29 10.12 -15.98
N PRO A 88 4.39 10.39 -17.28
CA PRO A 88 4.19 11.74 -17.82
C PRO A 88 2.79 12.31 -17.49
N ASP A 89 2.67 13.63 -17.48
CA ASP A 89 1.43 14.33 -17.07
C ASP A 89 0.21 13.92 -17.90
N ASP A 90 0.37 13.67 -19.20
CA ASP A 90 -0.70 13.21 -20.09
C ASP A 90 -1.20 11.80 -19.75
N VAL A 91 -0.31 10.90 -19.32
CA VAL A 91 -0.68 9.57 -18.79
C VAL A 91 -1.46 9.71 -17.49
N ILE A 92 -1.04 10.60 -16.60
CA ILE A 92 -1.75 10.85 -15.33
C ILE A 92 -3.14 11.42 -15.60
N LEU A 93 -3.26 12.39 -16.51
CA LEU A 93 -4.53 12.97 -16.93
C LEU A 93 -5.43 11.92 -17.60
N PHE A 94 -4.89 11.07 -18.46
CA PHE A 94 -5.64 9.97 -19.06
C PHE A 94 -6.24 9.04 -17.99
N LEU A 95 -5.44 8.66 -16.99
CA LEU A 95 -5.93 7.82 -15.89
C LEU A 95 -7.04 8.52 -15.11
N ALA A 96 -6.88 9.80 -14.80
CA ALA A 96 -7.89 10.57 -14.09
C ALA A 96 -9.20 10.69 -14.89
N ASP A 97 -9.13 10.96 -16.20
CA ASP A 97 -10.31 11.22 -17.02
C ASP A 97 -11.03 9.94 -17.47
N HIS A 98 -10.30 8.85 -17.71
CA HIS A 98 -10.85 7.66 -18.37
C HIS A 98 -10.91 6.42 -17.47
N VAL A 99 -10.01 6.29 -16.49
CA VAL A 99 -9.95 5.09 -15.64
C VAL A 99 -10.55 5.37 -14.26
N PHE A 100 -10.29 6.56 -13.72
CA PHE A 100 -10.73 6.99 -12.39
C PHE A 100 -11.43 8.36 -12.43
N PRO A 101 -12.53 8.51 -13.21
CA PRO A 101 -13.17 9.81 -13.47
C PRO A 101 -13.61 10.56 -12.21
N ASP A 102 -13.87 9.81 -11.14
CA ASP A 102 -14.35 10.36 -9.89
C ASP A 102 -13.26 10.46 -8.81
N CYS A 103 -11.97 10.38 -9.17
CA CYS A 103 -10.87 10.57 -8.22
C CYS A 103 -10.65 12.08 -7.92
N GLU A 104 -10.22 12.39 -6.70
CA GLU A 104 -9.75 13.72 -6.32
C GLU A 104 -8.24 13.89 -6.53
N ALA A 105 -7.49 12.79 -6.43
CA ALA A 105 -6.06 12.76 -6.67
C ALA A 105 -5.57 11.36 -7.05
N LEU A 106 -4.46 11.32 -7.79
CA LEU A 106 -3.68 10.13 -8.08
C LEU A 106 -2.25 10.34 -7.56
N SER A 107 -1.75 9.37 -6.81
CA SER A 107 -0.37 9.38 -6.29
C SER A 107 0.35 8.08 -6.68
N PHE A 108 1.54 8.21 -7.25
CA PHE A 108 2.39 7.06 -7.60
C PHE A 108 3.40 6.82 -6.48
N MET A 109 3.31 5.65 -5.84
CA MET A 109 4.19 5.27 -4.74
C MET A 109 4.79 3.89 -4.99
N TRP A 110 6.01 3.85 -5.53
CA TRP A 110 6.72 2.61 -5.84
C TRP A 110 5.93 1.72 -6.83
N LYS A 111 5.25 0.69 -6.33
CA LYS A 111 4.41 -0.24 -7.09
C LYS A 111 2.91 0.02 -6.86
N ALA A 112 2.56 1.03 -6.08
CA ALA A 112 1.18 1.41 -5.80
C ALA A 112 0.78 2.59 -6.70
N LEU A 113 -0.39 2.49 -7.33
CA LEU A 113 -1.15 3.65 -7.76
C LEU A 113 -2.23 3.91 -6.71
N VAL A 114 -2.06 4.98 -5.95
CA VAL A 114 -2.99 5.40 -4.90
C VAL A 114 -4.03 6.32 -5.52
N VAL A 115 -5.29 5.93 -5.40
CA VAL A 115 -6.46 6.65 -5.92
C VAL A 115 -7.24 7.21 -4.72
N GLU A 116 -7.19 8.52 -4.56
CA GLU A 116 -7.96 9.23 -3.52
C GLU A 116 -9.35 9.55 -4.08
N LEU A 117 -10.39 8.96 -3.49
CA LEU A 117 -11.78 9.21 -3.87
C LEU A 117 -12.38 10.29 -2.95
N PRO A 118 -13.44 11.01 -3.38
CA PRO A 118 -14.19 11.91 -2.52
C PRO A 118 -14.57 11.26 -1.19
N LYS A 119 -14.43 12.02 -0.10
CA LYS A 119 -14.78 11.54 1.23
C LYS A 119 -16.28 11.28 1.35
N THR A 120 -16.66 10.05 1.64
CA THR A 120 -18.05 9.60 1.88
C THR A 120 -18.15 8.83 3.20
N SER A 121 -19.33 8.31 3.54
CA SER A 121 -19.45 7.34 4.63
C SER A 121 -18.68 6.05 4.30
N ASP A 122 -18.36 5.24 5.31
CA ASP A 122 -17.66 3.97 5.08
C ASP A 122 -18.52 2.96 4.31
N GLU A 123 -19.85 2.99 4.48
CA GLU A 123 -20.79 2.15 3.75
C GLU A 123 -20.85 2.54 2.26
N GLU A 124 -20.93 3.85 1.98
CA GLU A 124 -20.89 4.37 0.61
C GLU A 124 -19.55 4.08 -0.06
N PHE A 125 -18.45 4.22 0.69
CA PHE A 125 -17.12 3.91 0.18
C PHE A 125 -16.98 2.41 -0.12
N ALA A 126 -17.46 1.53 0.76
CA ALA A 126 -17.43 0.09 0.53
C ALA A 126 -18.23 -0.30 -0.72
N ALA A 127 -19.46 0.21 -0.86
CA ALA A 127 -20.28 -0.04 -2.05
C ALA A 127 -19.62 0.47 -3.35
N ARG A 128 -18.94 1.62 -3.29
CA ARG A 128 -18.18 2.16 -4.42
C ARG A 128 -16.92 1.36 -4.72
N PHE A 129 -16.23 0.89 -3.69
CA PHE A 129 -15.02 0.09 -3.84
C PHE A 129 -15.29 -1.23 -4.58
N GLU A 130 -16.51 -1.78 -4.47
CA GLU A 130 -16.95 -2.94 -5.26
C GLU A 130 -17.03 -2.68 -6.77
N SER A 131 -17.21 -1.43 -7.21
CA SER A 131 -17.19 -1.11 -8.66
C SER A 131 -15.82 -0.68 -9.16
N CYS A 132 -14.87 -0.41 -8.26
CA CYS A 132 -13.52 -0.03 -8.63
C CYS A 132 -12.72 -1.24 -9.17
N PRO A 133 -11.87 -1.04 -10.19
CA PRO A 133 -10.99 -2.10 -10.68
C PRO A 133 -9.94 -2.47 -9.62
N GLY A 134 -9.59 -3.75 -9.54
CA GLY A 134 -8.52 -4.23 -8.67
C GLY A 134 -7.14 -4.12 -9.30
N ARG A 135 -7.06 -4.07 -10.63
CA ARG A 135 -5.81 -3.91 -11.41
C ARG A 135 -6.06 -3.26 -12.77
N ILE A 136 -4.98 -2.79 -13.40
CA ILE A 136 -4.96 -2.38 -14.81
C ILE A 136 -4.31 -3.51 -15.62
N GLU A 137 -4.89 -3.88 -16.76
CA GLU A 137 -4.35 -4.95 -17.61
C GLU A 137 -2.96 -4.58 -18.16
N GLY A 138 -2.01 -5.51 -18.06
CA GLY A 138 -0.66 -5.32 -18.57
C GLY A 138 0.24 -4.40 -17.74
N VAL A 139 -0.21 -3.99 -16.54
CA VAL A 139 0.50 -3.06 -15.65
C VAL A 139 0.77 -3.77 -14.32
N ASP A 140 2.00 -3.65 -13.79
CA ASP A 140 2.46 -4.36 -12.59
C ASP A 140 2.08 -3.65 -11.27
N GLN A 141 1.53 -2.44 -11.37
CA GLN A 141 1.12 -1.63 -10.23
C GLN A 141 -0.14 -2.20 -9.58
N PHE A 142 -0.17 -2.25 -8.25
CA PHE A 142 -1.39 -2.50 -7.50
C PHE A 142 -2.16 -1.20 -7.27
N LEU A 143 -3.48 -1.29 -7.33
CA LEU A 143 -4.36 -0.16 -7.07
C LEU A 143 -4.71 -0.10 -5.58
N GLN A 144 -4.57 1.08 -4.98
CA GLN A 144 -4.93 1.33 -3.59
C GLN A 144 -5.92 2.49 -3.52
N TYR A 145 -7.07 2.28 -2.90
CA TYR A 145 -8.13 3.29 -2.83
C TYR A 145 -8.24 3.89 -1.43
N HIS A 146 -8.41 5.21 -1.37
CA HIS A 146 -8.61 5.94 -0.13
C HIS A 146 -9.96 6.68 -0.13
N ASN A 147 -10.65 6.61 1.01
CA ASN A 147 -11.89 7.35 1.26
C ASN A 147 -11.55 8.75 1.77
N GLY A 148 -11.40 9.70 0.85
CA GLY A 148 -10.95 11.06 1.08
C GLY A 148 -9.44 11.23 0.99
N PRO A 149 -8.95 12.46 1.22
CA PRO A 149 -7.54 12.78 1.09
C PRO A 149 -6.65 12.01 2.07
N LEU A 150 -5.44 11.69 1.63
CA LEU A 150 -4.40 11.14 2.50
C LEU A 150 -4.07 12.13 3.64
N PRO A 151 -3.97 11.66 4.89
CA PRO A 151 -3.61 12.52 6.02
C PRO A 151 -2.20 13.10 5.83
N ASN A 152 -2.04 14.39 6.13
CA ASN A 152 -0.79 15.17 5.99
C ASN A 152 -0.35 15.51 4.56
N MET A 153 -1.15 15.21 3.55
CA MET A 153 -0.98 15.81 2.23
C MET A 153 -1.70 17.16 2.23
N GLU A 154 -0.98 18.27 2.46
CA GLU A 154 -1.48 19.56 1.97
C GLU A 154 -1.76 19.37 0.47
N ARG A 155 -2.99 19.64 0.02
CA ARG A 155 -3.36 19.56 -1.41
C ARG A 155 -2.58 20.62 -2.20
N ARG A 156 -1.33 20.31 -2.52
CA ARG A 156 -0.45 21.18 -3.30
C ARG A 156 -0.76 20.94 -4.77
N ARG A 157 -1.62 21.78 -5.33
CA ARG A 157 -1.85 21.79 -6.77
C ARG A 157 -0.61 22.36 -7.45
N ARG A 158 0.10 21.53 -8.23
CA ARG A 158 1.29 21.98 -8.96
C ARG A 158 0.90 23.03 -10.00
N ILE A 159 1.59 24.17 -9.99
CA ILE A 159 1.38 25.26 -10.95
C ILE A 159 2.35 25.13 -12.14
N ALA A 160 3.40 24.31 -12.01
CA ALA A 160 4.39 24.03 -13.04
C ALA A 160 4.84 22.56 -13.01
N SER A 161 5.26 22.05 -14.17
CA SER A 161 5.82 20.70 -14.30
C SER A 161 7.13 20.56 -13.48
N PRO A 162 7.38 19.39 -12.87
CA PRO A 162 8.58 19.17 -12.08
C PRO A 162 9.84 19.33 -12.93
N ASN A 163 10.73 20.23 -12.52
CA ASN A 163 12.06 20.32 -13.12
C ASN A 163 12.92 19.20 -12.53
N GLY A 164 13.05 18.09 -13.26
CA GLY A 164 13.87 16.94 -12.87
C GLY A 164 15.34 17.32 -12.73
N ALA A 165 15.71 17.88 -11.58
CA ALA A 165 17.09 18.26 -11.30
C ALA A 165 17.88 17.04 -10.81
N VAL A 166 19.00 16.82 -11.49
CA VAL A 166 20.02 15.80 -11.26
C VAL A 166 20.34 15.62 -9.77
N LEU A 167 20.14 14.39 -9.30
CA LEU A 167 20.53 13.90 -7.99
C LEU A 167 22.05 13.82 -7.89
N ASP A 168 22.70 14.87 -7.38
CA ASP A 168 24.01 14.70 -6.75
C ASP A 168 24.08 15.26 -5.33
N LYS A 169 23.19 16.17 -4.94
CA LYS A 169 22.99 16.60 -3.56
C LYS A 169 21.53 16.96 -3.39
N LEU A 170 20.83 16.27 -2.49
CA LEU A 170 19.42 16.50 -2.13
C LEU A 170 19.04 17.98 -2.19
N VAL A 171 18.30 18.36 -3.23
CA VAL A 171 17.57 19.63 -3.30
C VAL A 171 16.10 19.24 -3.36
N ALA A 172 15.37 19.53 -2.28
CA ALA A 172 13.92 19.47 -2.27
C ALA A 172 13.40 20.40 -3.38
N ASP A 173 12.46 19.86 -4.16
CA ASP A 173 11.73 20.53 -5.22
C ASP A 173 11.32 21.94 -4.77
N LYS A 174 11.92 22.97 -5.39
CA LYS A 174 11.59 24.39 -5.19
C LYS A 174 10.51 24.85 -6.17
N THR A 175 9.63 23.95 -6.60
CA THR A 175 8.42 24.39 -7.29
C THR A 175 7.54 25.10 -6.27
N ASP A 176 7.22 26.36 -6.51
CA ASP A 176 6.33 27.13 -5.64
C ASP A 176 5.00 26.40 -5.50
N TYR A 177 4.69 26.00 -4.26
CA TYR A 177 3.43 25.39 -3.88
C TYR A 177 2.52 26.49 -3.32
N LEU A 178 1.30 26.62 -3.84
CA LEU A 178 0.21 27.35 -3.17
C LEU A 178 -0.62 26.39 -2.32
#